data_AF-A0A1G6YC00-F1
#
_entry.id   AF-A0A1G6YC00-F1
#
_cell.length_a   1.000
_cell.length_b   1.000
_cell.length_c   1.000
_cell.angle_alpha   90.00
_cell.angle_beta   90.00
_cell.angle_gamma   90.00
#
_symmetry.space_group_name_H-M   'P 1'
#
loop_
_entity.id
_entity.type
_entity.pdbx_description
1 polymer ?
#
loop_
_entity_poly.entity_id
_entity_poly.type
_entity_poly.pdbx_seq_one_letter_code
_entity_poly.pdbx_strand_id
1 'polypeptide(L)'
;MDGFAGQQAGLAREKLLDVGGQAKAKAAPLAGRLARGLFALAVLGTTAFFIHDRFFVAASDNAVMAGSTIILRSPIDGRVDMQPWSPEQTFAANSPVATIVNELVDTQRLAELRATLATIEGEIAALEQRAAGTAALLDAAILSAEAFRRIRLEQLHPRIAESEALARAAAAKLAEAEAAAARGEILRRQGFTSAATLDVLRRDLAVARDQMQAAAERRASLLAEQKGAAEGIFATDNATDRSISQQTTDRLALTLVETDAMLADRRARLQAAQRHVEAEERRLARQSQAVLVAPSATALAQLLVQSGEFVRAGQEIARLAACGERLVRAELDERTFRSLRIGQRAAFRPAGRKEHLPGEVIQLLPTSLAPGAPRVRPQAILQLKASDGACETGQIGAVRFG
;
A
#
# COMPACT_ATOMS: atom_id res chain seq x y z
N MET A 1 -54.86 57.30 -68.04
CA MET A 1 -56.27 56.91 -68.15
C MET A 1 -56.71 56.49 -66.76
N ASP A 2 -56.80 57.46 -65.84
CA ASP A 2 -57.96 58.35 -65.61
C ASP A 2 -58.99 57.59 -64.73
N GLY A 3 -59.44 58.09 -63.58
CA GLY A 3 -59.25 59.40 -62.98
C GLY A 3 -60.16 59.56 -61.74
N PHE A 4 -59.87 60.61 -60.98
CA PHE A 4 -60.76 61.52 -60.22
C PHE A 4 -61.83 60.93 -59.27
N ALA A 5 -61.81 61.20 -57.95
CA ALA A 5 -61.93 62.47 -57.21
C ALA A 5 -63.32 63.12 -57.26
N GLY A 6 -63.76 63.68 -56.11
CA GLY A 6 -64.94 64.57 -55.99
C GLY A 6 -65.97 64.04 -54.98
N GLN A 7 -66.06 64.46 -53.70
CA GLN A 7 -66.19 65.80 -53.10
C GLN A 7 -67.62 66.38 -53.11
N GLN A 8 -67.98 66.97 -51.96
CA GLN A 8 -68.99 68.03 -51.71
C GLN A 8 -70.41 67.58 -51.30
N ALA A 9 -70.82 67.92 -50.08
CA ALA A 9 -71.49 69.17 -49.64
C ALA A 9 -73.00 69.05 -49.85
N GLY A 10 -73.87 69.24 -48.86
CA GLY A 10 -73.93 70.36 -47.94
C GLY A 10 -75.29 71.00 -48.17
N LEU A 11 -76.19 70.93 -47.20
CA LEU A 11 -77.41 71.75 -47.17
C LEU A 11 -77.54 72.35 -45.77
N ALA A 12 -77.33 73.68 -45.76
CA ALA A 12 -77.79 74.61 -44.74
C ALA A 12 -79.34 74.55 -44.66
N ARG A 13 -80.03 75.06 -43.63
CA ARG A 13 -80.00 76.47 -43.19
C ARG A 13 -81.04 76.69 -42.05
N GLU A 14 -80.71 77.64 -41.14
CA GLU A 14 -81.58 78.60 -40.39
C GLU A 14 -82.88 78.11 -39.69
N LYS A 15 -83.35 78.57 -38.52
CA LYS A 15 -83.22 79.78 -37.68
C LYS A 15 -83.92 79.42 -36.34
N LEU A 16 -83.35 79.64 -35.14
CA LEU A 16 -83.37 80.84 -34.28
C LEU A 16 -84.71 81.16 -33.55
N LEU A 17 -84.57 81.56 -32.27
CA LEU A 17 -85.53 82.09 -31.26
C LEU A 17 -86.05 81.03 -30.26
N ASP A 18 -85.44 80.84 -29.09
CA ASP A 18 -85.43 81.68 -27.87
C ASP A 18 -86.83 81.93 -27.28
N VAL A 19 -87.10 81.40 -26.08
CA VAL A 19 -87.56 82.11 -24.87
C VAL A 19 -87.47 81.12 -23.69
N GLY A 20 -86.83 81.56 -22.61
CA GLY A 20 -86.50 80.76 -21.43
C GLY A 20 -87.65 80.39 -20.48
N GLY A 21 -87.26 79.64 -19.46
CA GLY A 21 -88.10 79.30 -18.31
C GLY A 21 -87.32 78.45 -17.31
N GLN A 22 -86.66 79.11 -16.35
CA GLN A 22 -86.03 78.43 -15.22
C GLN A 22 -87.08 77.78 -14.32
N ALA A 23 -86.86 76.52 -13.94
CA ALA A 23 -87.40 75.94 -12.72
C ALA A 23 -86.26 75.28 -11.93
N LYS A 24 -85.88 75.92 -10.82
CA LYS A 24 -84.94 75.41 -9.83
C LYS A 24 -85.50 74.15 -9.16
N ALA A 25 -84.72 73.08 -9.07
CA ALA A 25 -84.84 72.09 -8.01
C ALA A 25 -83.49 71.96 -7.28
N LYS A 26 -83.55 72.08 -5.96
CA LYS A 26 -82.45 72.28 -5.01
C LYS A 26 -81.58 71.02 -4.83
N ALA A 27 -80.35 71.27 -4.38
CA ALA A 27 -79.24 70.35 -4.17
C ALA A 27 -79.49 69.13 -3.26
N ALA A 28 -78.70 68.07 -3.52
CA ALA A 28 -78.11 67.21 -2.48
C ALA A 28 -76.66 66.85 -2.89
N PRO A 29 -75.61 67.24 -2.13
CA PRO A 29 -74.21 67.25 -2.59
C PRO A 29 -73.38 66.02 -2.14
N LEU A 30 -73.89 64.78 -2.33
CA LEU A 30 -73.23 63.55 -1.83
C LEU A 30 -72.86 62.50 -2.89
N ALA A 31 -73.58 62.39 -4.02
CA ALA A 31 -73.34 61.32 -5.00
C ALA A 31 -72.07 61.52 -5.86
N GLY A 32 -71.76 62.76 -6.28
CA GLY A 32 -70.54 63.08 -7.05
C GLY A 32 -69.25 63.03 -6.22
N ARG A 33 -69.35 63.05 -4.89
CA ARG A 33 -68.20 62.95 -3.97
C ARG A 33 -67.78 61.49 -3.73
N LEU A 34 -68.73 60.56 -3.67
CA LEU A 34 -68.44 59.13 -3.49
C LEU A 34 -67.78 58.49 -4.72
N ALA A 35 -68.23 58.81 -5.93
CA ALA A 35 -67.63 58.28 -7.16
C ALA A 35 -66.21 58.83 -7.40
N ARG A 36 -65.98 60.13 -7.14
CA ARG A 36 -64.64 60.73 -7.17
C ARG A 36 -63.74 60.19 -6.05
N GLY A 37 -64.30 59.91 -4.88
CA GLY A 37 -63.62 59.25 -3.77
C GLY A 37 -63.12 57.86 -4.15
N LEU A 38 -63.96 57.00 -4.74
CA LEU A 38 -63.59 55.65 -5.18
C LEU A 38 -62.54 55.66 -6.29
N PHE A 39 -62.63 56.57 -7.28
CA PHE A 39 -61.61 56.69 -8.32
C PHE A 39 -60.27 57.18 -7.76
N ALA A 40 -60.29 58.16 -6.85
CA ALA A 40 -59.10 58.61 -6.15
C ALA A 40 -58.48 57.51 -5.28
N LEU A 41 -59.29 56.67 -4.63
CA LEU A 41 -58.86 55.54 -3.84
C LEU A 41 -58.29 54.40 -4.70
N ALA A 42 -58.86 54.16 -5.89
CA ALA A 42 -58.33 53.20 -6.86
C ALA A 42 -56.98 53.66 -7.43
N VAL A 43 -56.86 54.94 -7.79
CA VAL A 43 -55.58 55.53 -8.25
C VAL A 43 -54.55 55.55 -7.13
N LEU A 44 -54.94 55.91 -5.90
CA LEU A 44 -54.05 55.84 -4.74
C LEU A 44 -53.65 54.38 -4.44
N GLY A 45 -54.56 53.43 -4.57
CA GLY A 45 -54.30 52.01 -4.39
C GLY A 45 -53.34 51.45 -5.43
N THR A 46 -53.52 51.77 -6.71
CA THR A 46 -52.61 51.33 -7.78
C THR A 46 -51.26 52.03 -7.69
N THR A 47 -51.23 53.32 -7.35
CA THR A 47 -49.98 54.07 -7.15
C THR A 47 -49.25 53.57 -5.91
N ALA A 48 -49.95 53.29 -4.80
CA ALA A 48 -49.38 52.70 -3.61
C ALA A 48 -48.88 51.27 -3.86
N PHE A 49 -49.59 50.48 -4.67
CA PHE A 49 -49.13 49.15 -5.09
C PHE A 49 -47.87 49.23 -5.96
N PHE A 50 -47.83 50.16 -6.92
CA PHE A 50 -46.66 50.40 -7.76
C PHE A 50 -45.46 50.92 -6.96
N ILE A 51 -45.69 51.84 -6.01
CA ILE A 51 -44.67 52.31 -5.08
C ILE A 51 -44.21 51.16 -4.18
N HIS A 52 -45.12 50.31 -3.72
CA HIS A 52 -44.79 49.16 -2.89
C HIS A 52 -43.91 48.15 -3.64
N ASP A 53 -44.32 47.72 -4.83
CA ASP A 53 -43.55 46.76 -5.65
C ASP A 53 -42.20 47.32 -6.11
N ARG A 54 -42.10 48.64 -6.34
CA ARG A 54 -40.86 49.29 -6.81
C ARG A 54 -39.88 49.63 -5.69
N PHE A 55 -40.35 50.00 -4.49
CA PHE A 55 -39.49 50.49 -3.40
C PHE A 55 -39.26 49.46 -2.28
N PHE A 56 -40.14 48.49 -2.08
CA PHE A 56 -40.02 47.52 -0.99
C PHE A 56 -39.51 46.15 -1.45
N VAL A 57 -39.49 45.88 -2.76
CA VAL A 57 -38.84 44.67 -3.29
C VAL A 57 -37.35 44.95 -3.44
N ALA A 58 -36.58 44.46 -2.47
CA ALA A 58 -35.14 44.38 -2.58
C ALA A 58 -34.78 43.56 -3.83
N ALA A 59 -34.06 44.18 -4.77
CA ALA A 59 -33.56 43.52 -5.96
C ALA A 59 -32.06 43.80 -6.13
N SER A 60 -31.36 42.82 -6.71
CA SER A 60 -29.96 42.92 -7.10
C SER A 60 -29.85 42.62 -8.58
N ASP A 61 -29.24 43.54 -9.33
CA ASP A 61 -29.04 43.38 -10.77
C ASP A 61 -27.74 42.62 -11.11
N ASN A 62 -26.85 42.43 -10.13
CA ASN A 62 -25.57 41.73 -10.29
C ASN A 62 -25.54 40.47 -9.42
N ALA A 63 -26.07 39.37 -9.95
CA ALA A 63 -25.97 38.07 -9.30
C ALA A 63 -25.37 37.02 -10.22
N VAL A 64 -24.43 36.23 -9.72
CA VAL A 64 -23.75 35.18 -10.47
C VAL A 64 -24.03 33.83 -9.83
N MET A 65 -24.45 32.85 -10.62
CA MET A 65 -24.58 31.47 -10.18
C MET A 65 -23.17 30.87 -10.04
N ALA A 66 -22.75 30.68 -8.80
CA ALA A 66 -21.44 30.14 -8.44
C ALA A 66 -21.62 28.71 -7.91
N GLY A 67 -20.99 27.73 -8.53
CA GLY A 67 -20.84 26.40 -7.92
C GLY A 67 -19.76 26.43 -6.82
N SER A 68 -19.77 25.44 -5.93
CA SER A 68 -18.66 25.25 -5.00
C SER A 68 -17.38 24.95 -5.79
N THR A 69 -16.32 25.72 -5.52
CA THR A 69 -15.06 25.61 -6.28
C THR A 69 -14.21 24.47 -5.74
N ILE A 70 -13.92 23.50 -6.58
CA ILE A 70 -13.00 22.41 -6.32
C ILE A 70 -11.69 22.71 -7.05
N ILE A 71 -10.59 22.78 -6.31
CA ILE A 71 -9.28 23.04 -6.88
C ILE A 71 -8.59 21.70 -7.15
N LEU A 72 -8.32 21.42 -8.42
CA LEU A 72 -7.56 20.25 -8.83
C LEU A 72 -6.08 20.58 -8.76
N ARG A 73 -5.34 19.88 -7.90
CA ARG A 73 -3.91 20.08 -7.68
C ARG A 73 -3.12 18.86 -8.12
N SER A 74 -1.90 19.08 -8.60
CA SER A 74 -0.98 17.98 -8.91
C SER A 74 -0.51 17.30 -7.62
N PRO A 75 -0.67 15.97 -7.44
CA PRO A 75 -0.09 15.26 -6.30
C PRO A 75 1.41 14.99 -6.46
N ILE A 76 1.94 15.06 -7.69
CA ILE A 76 3.35 14.77 -8.03
C ILE A 76 3.91 15.87 -8.95
N ASP A 77 5.23 15.93 -9.05
CA ASP A 77 5.89 16.73 -10.08
C ASP A 77 5.81 15.99 -11.42
N GLY A 78 5.61 16.69 -12.54
CA GLY A 78 5.61 16.04 -13.85
C GLY A 78 4.99 16.89 -14.95
N ARG A 79 4.86 16.30 -16.15
CA ARG A 79 4.17 16.91 -17.27
C ARG A 79 2.71 16.52 -17.26
N VAL A 80 1.84 17.48 -17.54
CA VAL A 80 0.42 17.22 -17.62
C VAL A 80 0.07 16.73 -19.02
N ASP A 81 -0.50 15.55 -19.10
CA ASP A 81 -1.14 14.98 -20.28
C ASP A 81 -2.66 15.07 -20.12
N MET A 82 -3.27 15.87 -20.98
CA MET A 82 -4.72 16.04 -21.01
C MET A 82 -5.19 16.24 -22.44
N GLN A 83 -6.45 15.87 -22.70
CA GLN A 83 -7.11 16.20 -23.95
C GLN A 83 -7.41 17.72 -24.01
N PRO A 84 -7.49 18.31 -25.22
CA PRO A 84 -7.89 19.70 -25.36
C PRO A 84 -9.33 19.90 -24.87
N TRP A 85 -9.49 20.61 -23.76
CA TRP A 85 -10.81 20.87 -23.17
C TRP A 85 -11.39 22.19 -23.66
N SER A 86 -12.69 22.20 -23.91
CA SER A 86 -13.42 23.43 -24.20
C SER A 86 -13.81 24.13 -22.89
N PRO A 87 -13.86 25.47 -22.86
CA PRO A 87 -14.53 26.19 -21.77
C PRO A 87 -15.95 25.62 -21.57
N GLU A 88 -16.39 25.43 -20.32
CA GLU A 88 -17.71 24.86 -19.96
C GLU A 88 -17.86 23.34 -20.13
N GLN A 89 -16.78 22.61 -20.39
CA GLN A 89 -16.83 21.15 -20.41
C GLN A 89 -17.27 20.57 -19.06
N THR A 90 -18.15 19.58 -19.09
CA THR A 90 -18.63 18.87 -17.90
C THR A 90 -17.96 17.52 -17.75
N PHE A 91 -17.71 17.13 -16.51
CA PHE A 91 -17.09 15.88 -16.09
C PHE A 91 -18.07 15.13 -15.20
N ALA A 92 -18.20 13.82 -15.42
CA ALA A 92 -18.94 12.95 -14.54
C ALA A 92 -18.15 12.70 -13.25
N ALA A 93 -18.84 12.21 -12.21
CA ALA A 93 -18.14 11.78 -11.01
C ALA A 93 -17.13 10.66 -11.33
N ASN A 94 -15.92 10.78 -10.77
CA ASN A 94 -14.76 9.92 -10.97
C ASN A 94 -14.23 9.81 -12.40
N SER A 95 -14.61 10.70 -13.32
CA SER A 95 -14.01 10.72 -14.66
C SER A 95 -12.60 11.34 -14.63
N PRO A 96 -11.64 10.81 -15.42
CA PRO A 96 -10.30 11.38 -15.51
C PRO A 96 -10.32 12.75 -16.18
N VAL A 97 -9.64 13.73 -15.57
CA VAL A 97 -9.53 15.11 -16.06
C VAL A 97 -8.18 15.35 -16.71
N ALA A 98 -7.11 14.86 -16.08
CA ALA A 98 -5.75 14.98 -16.57
C ALA A 98 -4.88 13.87 -15.96
N THR A 99 -3.82 13.50 -16.64
CA THR A 99 -2.80 12.57 -16.15
C THR A 99 -1.50 13.34 -16.00
N ILE A 100 -0.82 13.24 -14.86
CA ILE A 100 0.53 13.77 -14.71
C ILE A 100 1.50 12.62 -14.84
N VAL A 101 2.50 12.78 -15.71
CA VAL A 101 3.57 11.81 -15.94
C VAL A 101 4.90 12.42 -15.51
N ASN A 102 5.59 11.74 -14.62
CA ASN A 102 6.94 12.10 -14.18
C ASN A 102 7.98 11.20 -14.84
N GLU A 103 8.56 11.68 -15.93
CA GLU A 103 9.62 10.96 -16.66
C GLU A 103 10.97 10.97 -15.91
N LEU A 104 11.14 11.88 -14.95
CA LEU A 104 12.40 12.10 -14.23
C LEU A 104 12.39 11.49 -12.82
N VAL A 105 11.58 10.45 -12.60
CA VAL A 105 11.53 9.77 -11.31
C VAL A 105 12.88 9.09 -11.01
N ASP A 106 13.38 9.25 -9.79
CA ASP A 106 14.65 8.65 -9.38
C ASP A 106 14.51 7.12 -9.21
N THR A 107 15.15 6.38 -10.11
CA THR A 107 15.15 4.90 -10.10
C THR A 107 16.44 4.31 -9.51
N GLN A 108 17.39 5.14 -9.08
CA GLN A 108 18.69 4.68 -8.57
C GLN A 108 18.51 3.71 -7.41
N ARG A 109 17.62 4.03 -6.47
CA ARG A 109 17.35 3.18 -5.31
C ARG A 109 16.83 1.79 -5.71
N LEU A 110 15.94 1.72 -6.69
CA LEU A 110 15.42 0.45 -7.20
C LEU A 110 16.52 -0.37 -7.88
N ALA A 111 17.40 0.28 -8.65
CA ALA A 111 18.54 -0.38 -9.28
C ALA A 111 19.51 -0.97 -8.24
N GLU A 112 19.83 -0.22 -7.18
CA GLU A 112 20.65 -0.70 -6.06
C GLU A 112 20.03 -1.91 -5.35
N LEU A 113 18.71 -1.86 -5.06
CA LEU A 113 18.00 -2.97 -4.44
C LEU A 113 17.98 -4.22 -5.33
N ARG A 114 17.78 -4.06 -6.64
CA ARG A 114 17.83 -5.17 -7.61
C ARG A 114 19.23 -5.77 -7.75
N ALA A 115 20.28 -4.94 -7.75
CA ALA A 115 21.67 -5.42 -7.73
C ALA A 115 21.98 -6.22 -6.45
N THR A 116 21.50 -5.73 -5.31
CA THR A 116 21.61 -6.45 -4.03
C THR A 116 20.88 -7.80 -4.08
N LEU A 117 19.67 -7.84 -4.63
CA LEU A 117 18.89 -9.06 -4.79
C LEU A 117 19.63 -10.09 -5.66
N ALA A 118 20.17 -9.66 -6.80
CA ALA A 118 20.97 -10.52 -7.68
C ALA A 118 22.24 -11.06 -6.99
N THR A 119 22.88 -10.25 -6.14
CA THR A 119 24.02 -10.71 -5.33
C THR A 119 23.61 -11.79 -4.33
N ILE A 120 22.49 -11.59 -3.61
CA ILE A 120 21.98 -12.58 -2.66
C ILE A 120 21.60 -13.89 -3.37
N GLU A 121 20.96 -13.81 -4.54
CA GLU A 121 20.64 -14.99 -5.35
C GLU A 121 21.89 -15.75 -5.80
N GLY A 122 22.93 -15.03 -6.22
CA GLY A 122 24.24 -15.62 -6.54
C GLY A 122 24.90 -16.30 -5.33
N GLU A 123 24.83 -15.68 -4.15
CA GLU A 123 25.33 -16.27 -2.91
C GLU A 123 24.57 -17.55 -2.54
N ILE A 124 23.24 -17.56 -2.67
CA ILE A 124 22.40 -18.75 -2.43
C ILE A 124 22.80 -19.88 -3.38
N ALA A 125 22.92 -19.60 -4.68
CA ALA A 125 23.32 -20.61 -5.66
C ALA A 125 24.72 -21.19 -5.37
N ALA A 126 25.66 -20.35 -4.94
CA ALA A 126 27.00 -20.79 -4.53
C ALA A 126 26.96 -21.67 -3.26
N LEU A 127 26.14 -21.32 -2.27
CA LEU A 127 25.95 -22.12 -1.07
C LEU A 127 25.25 -23.46 -1.37
N GLU A 128 24.27 -23.48 -2.27
CA GLU A 128 23.59 -24.71 -2.71
C GLU A 128 24.57 -25.67 -3.39
N GLN A 129 25.42 -25.16 -4.29
CA GLN A 129 26.49 -25.95 -4.92
C GLN A 129 27.48 -26.48 -3.87
N ARG A 130 27.87 -25.65 -2.89
CA ARG A 130 28.76 -26.07 -1.80
C ARG A 130 28.14 -27.14 -0.92
N ALA A 131 26.85 -27.02 -0.58
CA ALA A 131 26.12 -28.01 0.20
C ALA A 131 26.05 -29.35 -0.55
N ALA A 132 25.67 -29.32 -1.83
CA ALA A 132 25.63 -30.52 -2.68
C ALA A 132 27.00 -31.21 -2.80
N GLY A 133 28.07 -30.43 -3.01
CA GLY A 133 29.44 -30.97 -3.06
C GLY A 133 29.89 -31.55 -1.72
N THR A 134 29.55 -30.89 -0.60
CA THR A 134 29.88 -31.37 0.75
C THR A 134 29.13 -32.64 1.10
N ALA A 135 27.85 -32.74 0.71
CA ALA A 135 27.04 -33.94 0.88
C ALA A 135 27.62 -35.14 0.10
N ALA A 136 28.00 -34.93 -1.17
CA ALA A 136 28.64 -36.00 -1.95
C ALA A 136 29.97 -36.47 -1.34
N LEU A 137 30.77 -35.54 -0.79
CA LEU A 137 32.00 -35.89 -0.06
C LEU A 137 31.71 -36.62 1.25
N LEU A 138 30.64 -36.24 1.95
CA LEU A 138 30.20 -36.91 3.18
C LEU A 138 29.80 -38.37 2.89
N ASP A 139 29.01 -38.61 1.84
CA ASP A 139 28.59 -39.96 1.44
C ASP A 139 29.81 -40.84 1.11
N ALA A 140 30.78 -40.29 0.36
CA ALA A 140 32.03 -40.99 0.06
C ALA A 140 32.88 -41.28 1.31
N ALA A 141 32.90 -40.35 2.28
CA ALA A 141 33.61 -40.51 3.54
C ALA A 141 32.97 -41.59 4.43
N ILE A 142 31.64 -41.67 4.48
CA ILE A 142 30.88 -42.71 5.19
C ILE A 142 31.25 -44.09 4.64
N LEU A 143 31.17 -44.27 3.31
CA LEU A 143 31.54 -45.53 2.66
C LEU A 143 33.00 -45.92 2.95
N SER A 144 33.90 -44.95 2.95
CA SER A 144 35.32 -45.17 3.26
C SER A 144 35.54 -45.58 4.72
N ALA A 145 34.83 -44.96 5.66
CA ALA A 145 34.89 -45.30 7.08
C ALA A 145 34.36 -46.72 7.36
N GLU A 146 33.27 -47.11 6.69
CA GLU A 146 32.73 -48.47 6.77
C GLU A 146 33.67 -49.51 6.17
N ALA A 147 34.27 -49.22 5.00
CA ALA A 147 35.25 -50.07 4.38
C ALA A 147 36.48 -50.27 5.28
N PHE A 148 37.00 -49.20 5.88
CA PHE A 148 38.10 -49.27 6.84
C PHE A 148 37.75 -50.15 8.04
N ARG A 149 36.56 -49.95 8.64
CA ARG A 149 36.09 -50.75 9.79
C ARG A 149 36.02 -52.23 9.45
N ARG A 150 35.44 -52.58 8.30
CA ARG A 150 35.35 -53.97 7.82
C ARG A 150 36.72 -54.59 7.62
N ILE A 151 37.61 -53.93 6.88
CA ILE A 151 38.97 -54.44 6.63
C ILE A 151 39.72 -54.62 7.95
N ARG A 152 39.57 -53.70 8.90
CA ARG A 152 40.21 -53.83 10.21
C ARG A 152 39.72 -55.06 10.98
N LEU A 153 38.41 -55.32 10.97
CA LEU A 153 37.83 -56.51 11.58
C LEU A 153 38.30 -57.80 10.90
N GLU A 154 38.36 -57.80 9.56
CA GLU A 154 38.89 -58.93 8.77
C GLU A 154 40.37 -59.21 9.09
N GLN A 155 41.19 -58.17 9.32
CA GLN A 155 42.60 -58.31 9.73
C GLN A 155 42.76 -58.82 11.18
N LEU A 156 41.82 -58.49 12.08
CA LEU A 156 41.88 -58.94 13.46
C LEU A 156 41.52 -60.42 13.61
N HIS A 157 40.65 -60.94 12.74
CA HIS A 157 40.22 -62.33 12.78
C HIS A 157 41.37 -63.36 12.73
N PRO A 158 42.30 -63.33 11.74
CA PRO A 158 43.43 -64.26 11.72
C PRO A 158 44.41 -64.05 12.87
N ARG A 159 44.60 -62.82 13.35
CA ARG A 159 45.48 -62.52 14.51
C ARG A 159 44.93 -63.14 15.80
N ILE A 160 43.61 -63.09 15.99
CA ILE A 160 42.94 -63.76 17.12
C ILE A 160 43.09 -65.28 16.98
N ALA A 161 42.84 -65.85 15.79
CA ALA A 161 42.98 -67.28 15.56
C ALA A 161 44.41 -67.79 15.81
N GLU A 162 45.43 -67.02 15.40
CA GLU A 162 46.84 -67.28 15.70
C GLU A 162 47.10 -67.24 17.21
N SER A 163 46.67 -66.18 17.90
CA SER A 163 46.82 -66.05 19.35
C SER A 163 46.12 -67.17 20.12
N GLU A 164 44.98 -67.64 19.62
CA GLU A 164 44.27 -68.80 20.19
C GLU A 164 45.03 -70.11 20.00
N ALA A 165 45.65 -70.31 18.83
CA ALA A 165 46.50 -71.47 18.59
C ALA A 165 47.73 -71.46 19.51
N LEU A 166 48.36 -70.29 19.71
CA LEU A 166 49.48 -70.12 20.64
C LEU A 166 49.06 -70.38 22.10
N ALA A 167 47.90 -69.88 22.52
CA ALA A 167 47.36 -70.15 23.86
C ALA A 167 47.08 -71.64 24.08
N ARG A 168 46.53 -72.35 23.07
CA ARG A 168 46.34 -73.81 23.12
C ARG A 168 47.67 -74.55 23.23
N ALA A 169 48.69 -74.14 22.47
CA ALA A 169 50.02 -74.75 22.54
C ALA A 169 50.70 -74.52 23.90
N ALA A 170 50.58 -73.31 24.47
CA ALA A 170 51.10 -73.00 25.80
C ALA A 170 50.38 -73.78 26.90
N ALA A 171 49.05 -73.94 26.78
CA ALA A 171 48.26 -74.78 27.70
C ALA A 171 48.69 -76.26 27.66
N ALA A 172 48.97 -76.80 26.47
CA ALA A 172 49.49 -78.16 26.33
C ALA A 172 50.87 -78.33 26.98
N LYS A 173 51.79 -77.38 26.79
CA LYS A 173 53.12 -77.37 27.44
C LYS A 173 53.02 -77.26 28.97
N LEU A 174 52.09 -76.44 29.45
CA LEU A 174 51.82 -76.32 30.88
C LEU A 174 51.36 -77.66 31.46
N ALA A 175 50.40 -78.32 30.81
CA ALA A 175 49.92 -79.64 31.25
C ALA A 175 51.05 -80.70 31.26
N GLU A 176 51.94 -80.68 30.26
CA GLU A 176 53.12 -81.54 30.23
C GLU A 176 54.09 -81.27 31.39
N ALA A 177 54.42 -79.99 31.63
CA ALA A 177 55.31 -79.58 32.71
C ALA A 177 54.72 -79.87 34.10
N GLU A 178 53.41 -79.69 34.28
CA GLU A 178 52.70 -80.06 35.50
C GLU A 178 52.80 -81.56 35.76
N ALA A 179 52.55 -82.39 34.74
CA ALA A 179 52.67 -83.82 34.86
C ALA A 179 54.12 -84.26 35.14
N ALA A 180 55.11 -83.63 34.51
CA ALA A 180 56.53 -83.92 34.73
C ALA A 180 56.98 -83.54 36.14
N ALA A 181 56.62 -82.35 36.62
CA ALA A 181 56.93 -81.91 37.98
C ALA A 181 56.25 -82.80 39.04
N ALA A 182 54.98 -83.16 38.83
CA ALA A 182 54.25 -84.06 39.73
C ALA A 182 54.91 -85.45 39.81
N ARG A 183 55.30 -86.03 38.66
CA ARG A 183 56.07 -87.28 38.63
C ARG A 183 57.43 -87.13 39.32
N GLY A 184 58.14 -86.04 39.07
CA GLY A 184 59.41 -85.73 39.71
C GLY A 184 59.29 -85.71 41.24
N GLU A 185 58.26 -85.06 41.79
CA GLU A 185 58.01 -85.01 43.23
C GLU A 185 57.74 -86.38 43.86
N ILE A 186 57.02 -87.25 43.15
CA ILE A 186 56.82 -88.64 43.60
C ILE A 186 58.17 -89.38 43.64
N LEU A 187 58.97 -89.28 42.58
CA LEU A 187 60.28 -89.94 42.49
C LEU A 187 61.28 -89.40 43.52
N ARG A 188 61.26 -88.09 43.84
CA ARG A 188 62.12 -87.51 44.90
C ARG A 188 61.73 -88.02 46.28
N ARG A 189 60.43 -88.14 46.58
CA ARG A 189 59.96 -88.74 47.84
C ARG A 189 60.37 -90.21 47.99
N GLN A 190 60.51 -90.93 46.88
CA GLN A 190 60.94 -92.32 46.86
C GLN A 190 62.47 -92.50 46.78
N GLY A 191 63.24 -91.42 46.70
CA GLY A 191 64.71 -91.45 46.65
C GLY A 191 65.32 -91.76 45.27
N PHE A 192 64.53 -91.78 44.20
CA PHE A 192 64.98 -92.16 42.85
C PHE A 192 65.47 -90.99 41.98
N THR A 193 65.43 -89.75 42.46
CA THR A 193 65.93 -88.58 41.71
C THR A 193 66.57 -87.54 42.62
N SER A 194 67.42 -86.68 42.06
CA SER A 194 68.17 -85.66 42.80
C SER A 194 67.32 -84.40 43.08
N ALA A 195 67.68 -83.64 44.11
CA ALA A 195 67.05 -82.34 44.39
C ALA A 195 67.21 -81.36 43.21
N ALA A 196 68.40 -81.33 42.60
CA ALA A 196 68.70 -80.46 41.46
C ALA A 196 67.82 -80.75 40.24
N THR A 197 67.57 -82.04 39.92
CA THR A 197 66.69 -82.45 38.81
C THR A 197 65.27 -81.92 38.98
N LEU A 198 64.77 -81.93 40.21
CA LEU A 198 63.42 -81.47 40.47
C LEU A 198 63.30 -79.96 40.57
N ASP A 199 64.36 -79.27 40.99
CA ASP A 199 64.40 -77.82 40.88
C ASP A 199 64.37 -77.36 39.41
N VAL A 200 64.97 -78.12 38.48
CA VAL A 200 64.81 -77.89 37.02
C VAL A 200 63.33 -78.03 36.63
N LEU A 201 62.68 -79.15 36.97
CA LEU A 201 61.27 -79.39 36.62
C LEU A 201 60.32 -78.32 37.21
N ARG A 202 60.59 -77.83 38.43
CA ARG A 202 59.83 -76.73 39.04
C ARG A 202 60.02 -75.42 38.30
N ARG A 203 61.24 -75.11 37.84
CA ARG A 203 61.50 -73.93 37.01
C ARG A 203 60.81 -74.05 35.65
N ASP A 204 60.87 -75.21 35.01
CA ASP A 204 60.19 -75.44 33.73
C ASP A 204 58.68 -75.27 33.85
N LEU A 205 58.09 -75.75 34.95
CA LEU A 205 56.68 -75.51 35.28
C LEU A 205 56.35 -74.02 35.47
N ALA A 206 57.19 -73.28 36.21
CA ALA A 206 57.00 -71.84 36.38
C ALA A 206 57.05 -71.10 35.02
N VAL A 207 58.03 -71.43 34.18
CA VAL A 207 58.15 -70.87 32.82
C VAL A 207 56.93 -71.22 31.97
N ALA A 208 56.42 -72.44 32.03
CA ALA A 208 55.24 -72.85 31.27
C ALA A 208 53.97 -72.12 31.74
N ARG A 209 53.83 -71.85 33.04
CA ARG A 209 52.73 -71.02 33.57
C ARG A 209 52.80 -69.59 33.07
N ASP A 210 53.97 -68.97 33.15
CA ASP A 210 54.18 -67.59 32.69
C ASP A 210 53.91 -67.47 31.17
N GLN A 211 54.32 -68.48 30.39
CA GLN A 211 54.02 -68.54 28.95
C GLN A 211 52.52 -68.67 28.66
N MET A 212 51.79 -69.49 29.42
CA MET A 212 50.33 -69.62 29.28
C MET A 212 49.62 -68.31 29.65
N GLN A 213 50.03 -67.67 30.75
CA GLN A 213 49.46 -66.39 31.16
C GLN A 213 49.74 -65.29 30.13
N ALA A 214 50.97 -65.19 29.63
CA ALA A 214 51.32 -64.24 28.56
C ALA A 214 50.51 -64.46 27.28
N ALA A 215 50.26 -65.72 26.90
CA ALA A 215 49.41 -66.03 25.74
C ALA A 215 47.93 -65.69 25.99
N ALA A 216 47.42 -65.90 27.20
CA ALA A 216 46.06 -65.56 27.59
C ALA A 216 45.82 -64.04 27.57
N GLU A 217 46.74 -63.25 28.13
CA GLU A 217 46.66 -61.78 28.11
C GLU A 217 46.72 -61.23 26.68
N ARG A 218 47.58 -61.80 25.83
CA ARG A 218 47.67 -61.37 24.42
C ARG A 218 46.37 -61.64 23.68
N ARG A 219 45.73 -62.78 23.93
CA ARG A 219 44.40 -63.10 23.36
C ARG A 219 43.33 -62.12 23.87
N ALA A 220 43.31 -61.85 25.18
CA ALA A 220 42.36 -60.92 25.78
C ALA A 220 42.49 -59.51 25.18
N SER A 221 43.72 -59.03 24.99
CA SER A 221 44.00 -57.75 24.33
C SER A 221 43.46 -57.68 22.90
N LEU A 222 43.67 -58.72 22.08
CA LEU A 222 43.15 -58.77 20.71
C LEU A 222 41.62 -58.83 20.65
N LEU A 223 40.97 -59.54 21.58
CA LEU A 223 39.51 -59.57 21.69
C LEU A 223 38.94 -58.21 22.10
N ALA A 224 39.62 -57.49 23.01
CA ALA A 224 39.25 -56.13 23.37
C ALA A 224 39.42 -55.17 22.17
N GLU A 225 40.50 -55.31 21.40
CA GLU A 225 40.73 -54.55 20.15
C GLU A 225 39.62 -54.81 19.13
N GLN A 226 39.19 -56.07 18.96
CA GLN A 226 38.08 -56.43 18.06
C GLN A 226 36.76 -55.81 18.51
N LYS A 227 36.45 -55.85 19.81
CA LYS A 227 35.23 -55.25 20.34
C LYS A 227 35.21 -53.74 20.10
N GLY A 228 36.32 -53.06 20.39
CA GLY A 228 36.48 -51.63 20.08
C GLY A 228 36.28 -51.35 18.59
N ALA A 229 36.97 -52.09 17.72
CA ALA A 229 36.87 -51.91 16.27
C ALA A 229 35.43 -52.15 15.74
N ALA A 230 34.66 -53.04 16.35
CA ALA A 230 33.26 -53.27 16.00
C ALA A 230 32.39 -52.05 16.32
N GLU A 231 32.66 -51.37 17.44
CA GLU A 231 32.03 -50.12 17.87
C GLU A 231 32.63 -48.87 17.17
N GLY A 232 33.62 -49.06 16.30
CA GLY A 232 34.29 -47.97 15.58
C GLY A 232 35.28 -47.18 16.44
N ILE A 233 35.77 -47.78 17.53
CA ILE A 233 36.82 -47.22 18.39
C ILE A 233 38.10 -48.02 18.14
N PHE A 234 39.18 -47.34 17.78
CA PHE A 234 40.44 -48.00 17.46
C PHE A 234 41.47 -47.65 18.53
N ALA A 235 41.94 -48.66 19.25
CA ALA A 235 43.01 -48.52 20.23
C ALA A 235 44.36 -48.81 19.57
N THR A 236 45.27 -47.85 19.60
CA THR A 236 46.71 -48.03 19.34
C THR A 236 47.47 -47.95 20.66
N ASP A 237 48.74 -48.34 20.67
CA ASP A 237 49.61 -48.40 21.86
C ASP A 237 49.73 -47.06 22.63
N ASN A 238 49.23 -45.96 22.08
CA ASN A 238 49.36 -44.60 22.57
C ASN A 238 48.05 -43.77 22.51
N ALA A 239 46.95 -44.28 21.95
CA ALA A 239 45.68 -43.56 21.89
C ALA A 239 44.48 -44.51 21.69
N THR A 240 43.32 -44.15 22.23
CA THR A 240 42.04 -44.80 21.93
C THR A 240 41.12 -43.73 21.36
N ASP A 241 40.87 -43.77 20.06
CA ASP A 241 40.01 -42.77 19.40
C ASP A 241 39.38 -43.32 18.11
N ARG A 242 38.55 -42.49 17.47
CA ARG A 242 37.99 -42.70 16.14
C ARG A 242 39.06 -42.65 15.06
N SER A 243 38.82 -43.37 13.96
CA SER A 243 39.71 -43.34 12.81
C SER A 243 39.62 -41.99 12.08
N ILE A 244 40.67 -41.65 11.31
CA ILE A 244 40.69 -40.45 10.46
C ILE A 244 39.47 -40.41 9.51
N SER A 245 39.02 -41.56 9.01
CA SER A 245 37.83 -41.65 8.14
C SER A 245 36.55 -41.25 8.88
N GLN A 246 36.39 -41.67 10.14
CA GLN A 246 35.25 -41.28 10.97
C GLN A 246 35.32 -39.81 11.37
N GLN A 247 36.49 -39.32 11.79
CA GLN A 247 36.68 -37.89 12.09
C GLN A 247 36.40 -37.01 10.86
N THR A 248 36.77 -37.48 9.67
CA THR A 248 36.46 -36.79 8.41
C THR A 248 34.95 -36.75 8.15
N THR A 249 34.24 -37.85 8.43
CA THR A 249 32.77 -37.91 8.34
C THR A 249 32.14 -36.89 9.29
N ASP A 250 32.55 -36.87 10.56
CA ASP A 250 32.05 -35.93 11.56
C ASP A 250 32.29 -34.47 11.15
N ARG A 251 33.49 -34.16 10.65
CA ARG A 251 33.84 -32.82 10.16
C ARG A 251 33.00 -32.38 8.95
N LEU A 252 32.80 -33.27 7.98
CA LEU A 252 31.98 -32.99 6.80
C LEU A 252 30.51 -32.82 7.16
N ALA A 253 29.98 -33.63 8.08
CA ALA A 253 28.62 -33.50 8.59
C ALA A 253 28.41 -32.14 9.30
N LEU A 254 29.36 -31.72 10.14
CA LEU A 254 29.32 -30.39 10.75
C LEU A 254 29.36 -29.27 9.71
N THR A 255 30.26 -29.38 8.72
CA THR A 255 30.37 -28.40 7.63
C THR A 255 29.06 -28.29 6.83
N LEU A 256 28.36 -29.40 6.63
CA LEU A 256 27.06 -29.41 5.96
C LEU A 256 26.01 -28.67 6.77
N VAL A 257 25.92 -28.92 8.08
CA VAL A 257 25.00 -28.22 9.00
C VAL A 257 25.28 -26.71 9.01
N GLU A 258 26.55 -26.31 9.06
CA GLU A 258 26.94 -24.89 8.99
C GLU A 258 26.53 -24.25 7.66
N THR A 259 26.75 -24.95 6.55
CA THR A 259 26.39 -24.46 5.20
C THR A 259 24.88 -24.32 5.06
N ASP A 260 24.10 -25.28 5.57
CA ASP A 260 22.64 -25.24 5.56
C ASP A 260 22.09 -24.08 6.40
N ALA A 261 22.71 -23.80 7.55
CA ALA A 261 22.36 -22.65 8.38
C ALA A 261 22.63 -21.33 7.67
N MET A 262 23.78 -21.20 6.98
CA MET A 262 24.09 -20.02 6.16
C MET A 262 23.07 -19.85 5.03
N LEU A 263 22.67 -20.94 4.40
CA LEU A 263 21.72 -20.96 3.29
C LEU A 263 20.31 -20.53 3.76
N ALA A 264 19.88 -20.98 4.94
CA ALA A 264 18.64 -20.53 5.57
C ALA A 264 18.66 -19.01 5.86
N ASP A 265 19.76 -18.49 6.41
CA ASP A 265 19.92 -17.04 6.63
C ASP A 265 19.85 -16.26 5.31
N ARG A 266 20.54 -16.71 4.26
CA ARG A 266 20.50 -16.03 2.95
C ARG A 266 19.13 -16.05 2.30
N ARG A 267 18.38 -17.16 2.41
CA ARG A 267 16.98 -17.22 1.94
C ARG A 267 16.07 -16.26 2.71
N ALA A 268 16.25 -16.12 4.02
CA ALA A 268 15.49 -15.13 4.80
C ALA A 268 15.82 -13.69 4.36
N ARG A 269 17.10 -13.39 4.09
CA ARG A 269 17.52 -12.08 3.55
C ARG A 269 16.96 -11.82 2.16
N LEU A 270 16.89 -12.83 1.29
CA LEU A 270 16.27 -12.72 -0.03
C LEU A 270 14.81 -12.29 0.08
N GLN A 271 14.03 -12.95 0.94
CA GLN A 271 12.63 -12.58 1.18
C GLN A 271 12.47 -11.16 1.73
N ALA A 272 13.37 -10.72 2.60
CA ALA A 272 13.37 -9.35 3.09
C ALA A 272 13.69 -8.35 1.96
N ALA A 273 14.71 -8.64 1.14
CA ALA A 273 15.10 -7.80 0.00
C ALA A 273 13.99 -7.69 -1.05
N GLN A 274 13.29 -8.79 -1.35
CA GLN A 274 12.15 -8.82 -2.26
C GLN A 274 11.03 -7.87 -1.79
N ARG A 275 10.69 -7.90 -0.49
CA ARG A 275 9.71 -6.96 0.08
C ARG A 275 10.13 -5.50 -0.04
N HIS A 276 11.43 -5.21 0.07
CA HIS A 276 11.95 -3.86 -0.16
C HIS A 276 11.84 -3.42 -1.63
N VAL A 277 12.13 -4.32 -2.57
CA VAL A 277 11.94 -4.06 -4.01
C VAL A 277 10.47 -3.78 -4.32
N GLU A 278 9.54 -4.63 -3.87
CA GLU A 278 8.09 -4.43 -4.09
C GLU A 278 7.55 -3.14 -3.44
N ALA A 279 8.08 -2.75 -2.28
CA ALA A 279 7.72 -1.50 -1.65
C ALA A 279 8.20 -0.29 -2.46
N GLU A 280 9.43 -0.35 -2.98
CA GLU A 280 10.02 0.71 -3.80
C GLU A 280 9.35 0.81 -5.17
N GLU A 281 9.05 -0.31 -5.82
CA GLU A 281 8.30 -0.32 -7.08
C GLU A 281 6.92 0.32 -6.92
N ARG A 282 6.21 0.03 -5.82
CA ARG A 282 4.93 0.69 -5.51
C ARG A 282 5.09 2.18 -5.22
N ARG A 283 6.20 2.59 -4.58
CA ARG A 283 6.51 4.00 -4.35
C ARG A 283 6.75 4.71 -5.68
N LEU A 284 7.59 4.15 -6.55
CA LEU A 284 7.90 4.70 -7.87
C LEU A 284 6.67 4.75 -8.76
N ALA A 285 5.82 3.72 -8.77
CA ALA A 285 4.57 3.74 -9.53
C ALA A 285 3.63 4.88 -9.12
N ARG A 286 3.55 5.19 -7.81
CA ARG A 286 2.78 6.34 -7.32
C ARG A 286 3.41 7.70 -7.66
N GLN A 287 4.73 7.73 -7.90
CA GLN A 287 5.49 8.94 -8.21
C GLN A 287 5.67 9.16 -9.71
N SER A 288 5.57 8.12 -10.54
CA SER A 288 5.75 8.16 -11.98
C SER A 288 4.49 8.62 -12.71
N GLN A 289 3.32 8.30 -12.18
CA GLN A 289 2.05 8.66 -12.81
C GLN A 289 0.98 8.93 -11.77
N ALA A 290 0.23 10.02 -11.96
CA ALA A 290 -0.95 10.32 -11.17
C ALA A 290 -2.10 10.72 -12.08
N VAL A 291 -3.22 10.02 -11.97
CA VAL A 291 -4.46 10.36 -12.67
C VAL A 291 -5.29 11.26 -11.78
N LEU A 292 -5.59 12.45 -12.27
CA LEU A 292 -6.49 13.39 -11.62
C LEU A 292 -7.93 13.10 -12.05
N VAL A 293 -8.80 12.88 -11.07
CA VAL A 293 -10.21 12.57 -11.29
C VAL A 293 -11.10 13.67 -10.72
N ALA A 294 -12.25 13.89 -11.35
CA ALA A 294 -13.29 14.77 -10.81
C ALA A 294 -14.02 14.06 -9.66
N PRO A 295 -14.03 14.59 -8.41
CA PRO A 295 -14.60 13.87 -7.26
C PRO A 295 -16.14 13.79 -7.29
N SER A 296 -16.80 14.63 -8.08
CA SER A 296 -18.26 14.64 -8.28
C SER A 296 -18.57 15.14 -9.69
N ALA A 297 -19.85 15.20 -10.07
CA ALA A 297 -20.23 15.88 -11.31
C ALA A 297 -19.82 17.35 -11.24
N THR A 298 -18.95 17.80 -12.15
CA THR A 298 -18.34 19.13 -12.13
C THR A 298 -18.24 19.73 -13.52
N ALA A 299 -18.38 21.06 -13.63
CA ALA A 299 -18.01 21.80 -14.84
C ALA A 299 -16.61 22.42 -14.71
N LEU A 300 -15.89 22.52 -15.83
CA LEU A 300 -14.61 23.23 -15.92
C LEU A 300 -14.86 24.74 -15.82
N ALA A 301 -14.46 25.34 -14.70
CA ALA A 301 -14.60 26.79 -14.50
C ALA A 301 -13.39 27.55 -15.04
N GLN A 302 -12.18 27.05 -14.75
CA GLN A 302 -10.94 27.66 -15.23
C GLN A 302 -9.85 26.62 -15.40
N LEU A 303 -9.19 26.63 -16.55
CA LEU A 303 -7.98 25.86 -16.79
C LEU A 303 -6.76 26.77 -16.57
N LEU A 304 -5.79 26.32 -15.76
CA LEU A 304 -4.60 27.10 -15.40
C LEU A 304 -3.33 26.61 -16.09
N VAL A 305 -3.34 25.38 -16.63
CA VAL A 305 -2.18 24.68 -17.18
C VAL A 305 -2.58 24.03 -18.52
N GLN A 306 -1.67 24.00 -19.48
CA GLN A 306 -1.89 23.35 -20.78
C GLN A 306 -1.28 21.94 -20.85
N SER A 307 -1.75 21.13 -21.81
CA SER A 307 -1.15 19.83 -22.09
C SER A 307 0.33 19.98 -22.51
N GLY A 308 1.21 19.15 -21.96
CA GLY A 308 2.66 19.18 -22.13
C GLY A 308 3.42 20.08 -21.15
N GLU A 309 2.72 20.93 -20.39
CA GLU A 309 3.32 21.84 -19.42
C GLU A 309 3.81 21.09 -18.17
N PHE A 310 4.91 21.57 -17.58
CA PHE A 310 5.47 21.01 -16.36
C PHE A 310 4.81 21.64 -15.13
N VAL A 311 4.32 20.80 -14.22
CA VAL A 311 3.70 21.20 -12.96
C VAL A 311 4.44 20.61 -11.77
N ARG A 312 4.42 21.34 -10.65
CA ARG A 312 4.94 20.87 -9.38
C ARG A 312 3.86 20.26 -8.50
N ALA A 313 4.24 19.40 -7.57
CA ALA A 313 3.38 18.90 -6.52
C ALA A 313 2.75 20.08 -5.74
N GLY A 314 1.43 20.02 -5.55
CA GLY A 314 0.61 21.05 -4.94
C GLY A 314 0.18 22.19 -5.87
N GLN A 315 0.76 22.30 -7.07
CA GLN A 315 0.38 23.32 -8.06
C GLN A 315 -1.05 23.10 -8.54
N GLU A 316 -1.79 24.18 -8.70
CA GLU A 316 -3.16 24.17 -9.21
C GLU A 316 -3.15 23.98 -10.73
N ILE A 317 -3.92 23.01 -11.22
CA ILE A 317 -4.03 22.67 -12.63
C ILE A 317 -5.34 23.20 -13.22
N ALA A 318 -6.44 23.00 -12.50
CA ALA A 318 -7.76 23.44 -12.91
C ALA A 318 -8.63 23.79 -11.71
N ARG A 319 -9.58 24.69 -11.93
CA ARG A 319 -10.68 24.97 -11.00
C ARG A 319 -11.95 24.40 -11.61
N LEU A 320 -12.59 23.53 -10.85
CA LEU A 320 -13.83 22.88 -11.19
C LEU A 320 -14.97 23.49 -10.35
N ALA A 321 -16.17 23.56 -10.89
CA ALA A 321 -17.36 23.96 -10.16
C ALA A 321 -18.27 22.74 -9.96
N ALA A 322 -18.57 22.38 -8.72
CA ALA A 322 -19.45 21.25 -8.43
C ALA A 322 -20.90 21.56 -8.79
N CYS A 323 -21.56 20.61 -9.46
CA CYS A 323 -22.93 20.78 -9.95
C CYS A 323 -23.99 20.53 -8.86
N GLY A 324 -23.60 19.94 -7.71
CA GLY A 324 -24.55 19.48 -6.67
C GLY A 324 -25.21 20.61 -5.87
N GLU A 325 -24.52 21.74 -5.68
CA GLU A 325 -25.04 22.87 -4.93
C GLU A 325 -25.09 24.12 -5.82
N ARG A 326 -26.30 24.52 -6.20
CA ARG A 326 -26.54 25.74 -6.98
C ARG A 326 -26.58 26.94 -6.03
N LEU A 327 -25.41 27.53 -5.79
CA LEU A 327 -25.30 28.77 -5.03
C LEU A 327 -25.34 29.97 -5.97
N VAL A 328 -25.97 31.05 -5.52
CA VAL A 328 -25.96 32.34 -6.23
C VAL A 328 -25.33 33.36 -5.32
N ARG A 329 -24.34 34.10 -5.84
CA ARG A 329 -23.74 35.24 -5.16
C ARG A 329 -24.34 36.50 -5.76
N ALA A 330 -25.12 37.23 -4.97
CA ALA A 330 -25.72 38.50 -5.34
C ALA A 330 -24.96 39.65 -4.69
N GLU A 331 -24.52 40.63 -5.49
CA GLU A 331 -23.98 41.89 -4.98
C GLU A 331 -25.11 42.84 -4.62
N LEU A 332 -25.10 43.33 -3.39
CA LEU A 332 -26.16 44.15 -2.83
C LEU A 332 -25.71 45.58 -2.63
N ASP A 333 -26.68 46.48 -2.64
CA ASP A 333 -26.50 47.80 -2.07
C ASP A 333 -26.69 47.75 -0.55
N GLU A 334 -26.05 48.69 0.16
CA GLU A 334 -26.00 48.75 1.62
C GLU A 334 -27.40 48.82 2.28
N ARG A 335 -28.38 49.47 1.61
CA ARG A 335 -29.77 49.53 2.10
C ARG A 335 -30.44 48.16 2.04
N THR A 336 -30.26 47.46 0.93
CA THR A 336 -30.81 46.12 0.70
C THR A 336 -30.19 45.13 1.68
N PHE A 337 -28.87 45.15 1.87
CA PHE A 337 -28.18 44.29 2.82
C PHE A 337 -28.76 44.38 4.25
N ARG A 338 -29.04 45.60 4.73
CA ARG A 338 -29.61 45.81 6.07
C ARG A 338 -31.05 45.30 6.24
N SER A 339 -31.81 45.20 5.15
CA SER A 339 -33.18 44.68 5.18
C SER A 339 -33.27 43.15 5.11
N LEU A 340 -32.21 42.48 4.66
CA LEU A 340 -32.23 41.04 4.44
C LEU A 340 -32.00 40.25 5.73
N ARG A 341 -32.59 39.05 5.80
CA ARG A 341 -32.36 38.08 6.87
C ARG A 341 -31.96 36.73 6.30
N ILE A 342 -31.17 35.98 7.08
CA ILE A 342 -30.89 34.56 6.80
C ILE A 342 -32.24 33.81 6.87
N GLY A 343 -32.49 32.95 5.89
CA GLY A 343 -33.73 32.21 5.71
C GLY A 343 -34.81 32.92 4.87
N GLN A 344 -34.53 34.12 4.37
CA GLN A 344 -35.47 34.86 3.53
C GLN A 344 -35.61 34.21 2.14
N ARG A 345 -36.85 34.17 1.62
CA ARG A 345 -37.12 33.67 0.27
C ARG A 345 -36.59 34.63 -0.77
N ALA A 346 -36.01 34.07 -1.82
CA ALA A 346 -35.52 34.84 -2.95
C ALA A 346 -35.78 34.09 -4.26
N ALA A 347 -35.76 34.82 -5.36
CA ALA A 347 -35.93 34.28 -6.70
C ALA A 347 -34.80 34.81 -7.59
N PHE A 348 -33.96 33.90 -8.11
CA PHE A 348 -32.93 34.23 -9.08
C PHE A 348 -33.48 34.10 -10.51
N ARG A 349 -33.26 35.11 -11.33
CA ARG A 349 -33.63 35.11 -12.74
C ARG A 349 -32.34 35.19 -13.59
N PRO A 350 -31.93 34.10 -14.25
CA PRO A 350 -30.79 34.12 -15.15
C PRO A 350 -31.00 35.11 -16.30
N ALA A 351 -29.93 35.74 -16.77
CA ALA A 351 -29.96 36.56 -17.98
C ALA A 351 -30.34 35.69 -19.19
N GLY A 352 -31.29 36.16 -20.00
CA GLY A 352 -31.80 35.42 -21.16
C GLY A 352 -32.94 34.43 -20.87
N ARG A 353 -33.22 34.10 -19.60
CA ARG A 353 -34.40 33.30 -19.20
C ARG A 353 -35.46 34.14 -18.51
N LYS A 354 -36.73 33.80 -18.76
CA LYS A 354 -37.90 34.41 -18.09
C LYS A 354 -38.27 33.69 -16.79
N GLU A 355 -37.75 32.49 -16.59
CA GLU A 355 -38.06 31.67 -15.42
C GLU A 355 -37.32 32.17 -14.18
N HIS A 356 -38.02 32.13 -13.05
CA HIS A 356 -37.51 32.50 -11.74
C HIS A 356 -37.20 31.23 -10.96
N LEU A 357 -35.93 31.03 -10.62
CA LEU A 357 -35.47 29.92 -9.80
C LEU A 357 -35.65 30.28 -8.32
N PRO A 358 -36.53 29.60 -7.57
CA PRO A 358 -36.74 29.88 -6.16
C PRO A 358 -35.53 29.43 -5.33
N GLY A 359 -35.20 30.21 -4.30
CA GLY A 359 -34.10 29.94 -3.39
C GLY A 359 -34.28 30.62 -2.05
N GLU A 360 -33.27 30.44 -1.19
CA GLU A 360 -33.25 30.95 0.18
C GLU A 360 -31.90 31.57 0.50
N VAL A 361 -31.89 32.66 1.27
CA VAL A 361 -30.66 33.31 1.72
C VAL A 361 -30.02 32.48 2.83
N ILE A 362 -28.86 31.87 2.55
CA ILE A 362 -28.14 31.05 3.52
C ILE A 362 -27.04 31.84 4.26
N GLN A 363 -26.50 32.89 3.62
CA GLN A 363 -25.42 33.68 4.20
C GLN A 363 -25.45 35.13 3.71
N LEU A 364 -25.08 36.06 4.60
CA LEU A 364 -24.90 37.48 4.33
C LEU A 364 -23.46 37.85 4.65
N LEU A 365 -22.72 38.39 3.66
CA LEU A 365 -21.34 38.83 3.81
C LEU A 365 -21.31 40.38 3.81
N PRO A 366 -20.89 41.01 4.93
CA PRO A 366 -20.76 42.46 4.98
C PRO A 366 -19.58 42.94 4.14
N THR A 367 -19.56 44.24 3.83
CA THR A 367 -18.38 44.87 3.23
C THR A 367 -17.17 44.73 4.15
N SER A 368 -16.08 44.15 3.64
CA SER A 368 -14.80 44.13 4.33
C SER A 368 -14.09 45.47 4.14
N LEU A 369 -13.64 46.05 5.26
CA LEU A 369 -12.87 47.30 5.32
C LEU A 369 -11.44 47.04 5.82
N ALA A 370 -10.83 45.94 5.37
CA ALA A 370 -9.43 45.64 5.71
C ALA A 370 -8.47 46.67 5.06
N PRO A 371 -7.48 47.22 5.79
CA PRO A 371 -6.51 48.15 5.21
C PRO A 371 -5.76 47.51 4.03
N GLY A 372 -5.81 48.14 2.86
CA GLY A 372 -5.15 47.64 1.63
C GLY A 372 -5.96 46.67 0.78
N ALA A 373 -7.17 46.26 1.21
CA ALA A 373 -8.06 45.43 0.39
C ALA A 373 -8.97 46.29 -0.51
N PRO A 374 -9.33 45.82 -1.73
CA PRO A 374 -10.30 46.51 -2.58
C PRO A 374 -11.66 46.60 -1.89
N ARG A 375 -12.38 47.72 -2.08
CA ARG A 375 -13.74 47.89 -1.52
C ARG A 375 -14.69 46.90 -2.19
N VAL A 376 -15.18 45.93 -1.42
CA VAL A 376 -16.16 44.93 -1.89
C VAL A 376 -17.56 45.34 -1.45
N ARG A 377 -18.54 45.32 -2.37
CA ARG A 377 -19.96 45.54 -2.04
C ARG A 377 -20.46 44.41 -1.11
N PRO A 378 -21.45 44.66 -0.24
CA PRO A 378 -22.03 43.59 0.57
C PRO A 378 -22.64 42.52 -0.35
N GLN A 379 -22.57 41.26 0.05
CA GLN A 379 -23.03 40.14 -0.78
C GLN A 379 -24.01 39.25 -0.01
N ALA A 380 -24.98 38.69 -0.72
CA ALA A 380 -25.81 37.59 -0.22
C ALA A 380 -25.50 36.31 -0.99
N ILE A 381 -25.39 35.21 -0.26
CA ILE A 381 -25.32 33.86 -0.84
C ILE A 381 -26.68 33.21 -0.70
N LEU A 382 -27.21 32.79 -1.84
CA LEU A 382 -28.50 32.12 -1.94
C LEU A 382 -28.31 30.67 -2.35
N GLN A 383 -29.07 29.77 -1.76
CA GLN A 383 -29.19 28.39 -2.20
C GLN A 383 -30.45 28.23 -3.03
N LEU A 384 -30.31 27.84 -4.30
CA LEU A 384 -31.46 27.57 -5.17
C LEU A 384 -32.05 26.19 -4.85
N LYS A 385 -33.38 26.09 -4.90
CA LYS A 385 -34.07 24.80 -4.83
C LYS A 385 -33.87 24.08 -6.16
N ALA A 386 -33.41 22.84 -6.09
CA ALA A 386 -32.99 22.06 -7.25
C ALA A 386 -34.10 21.99 -8.32
N SER A 387 -33.78 22.42 -9.54
CA SER A 387 -34.51 22.06 -10.76
C SER A 387 -33.52 21.55 -11.80
N ASP A 388 -33.88 20.41 -12.38
CA ASP A 388 -33.34 19.69 -13.53
C ASP A 388 -31.83 19.77 -13.78
N GLY A 389 -31.12 18.73 -13.31
CA GLY A 389 -29.88 18.05 -13.76
C GLY A 389 -28.77 18.71 -14.60
N ALA A 390 -28.90 19.95 -15.06
CA ALA A 390 -27.93 20.64 -15.90
C ALA A 390 -26.92 21.41 -15.03
N CYS A 391 -25.63 21.17 -15.25
CA CYS A 391 -24.54 21.85 -14.56
C CYS A 391 -24.36 23.28 -15.12
N GLU A 392 -25.30 24.15 -14.78
CA GLU A 392 -25.31 25.53 -15.24
C GLU A 392 -24.57 26.40 -14.22
N THR A 393 -23.27 26.59 -14.40
CA THR A 393 -22.44 27.47 -13.56
C THR A 393 -21.99 28.70 -14.35
N GLY A 394 -21.77 29.83 -13.68
CA GLY A 394 -21.26 31.07 -14.32
C GLY A 394 -22.33 31.98 -14.95
N GLN A 395 -23.62 31.65 -14.81
CA GLN A 395 -24.70 32.49 -15.33
C GLN A 395 -24.90 33.75 -14.50
N ILE A 396 -24.96 34.91 -15.17
CA ILE A 396 -25.26 36.20 -14.56
C ILE A 396 -26.78 36.42 -14.62
N GLY A 397 -27.36 37.10 -13.64
CA GLY A 397 -28.78 37.39 -13.58
C GLY A 397 -29.14 38.37 -12.47
N ALA A 398 -30.43 38.52 -12.22
CA ALA A 398 -30.97 39.38 -11.18
C ALA A 398 -31.64 38.55 -10.08
N VAL A 399 -31.53 38.98 -8.82
CA VAL A 399 -32.22 38.35 -7.68
C VAL A 399 -33.29 39.29 -7.16
N ARG A 400 -34.49 38.76 -6.91
CA ARG A 400 -35.56 39.45 -6.16
C ARG A 400 -35.70 38.77 -4.80
N PHE A 401 -35.69 39.56 -3.73
CA PHE A 401 -35.91 39.08 -2.37
C PHE A 401 -37.36 39.36 -1.98
N GLY A 402 -38.02 38.37 -1.36
CA GLY A 402 -39.46 38.39 -1.05
C GLY A 402 -39.79 38.55 0.42
#